data_AF-A0A7X0M669-F1
#
_entry.id   AF-A0A7X0M669-F1
#
_cell.length_a   1.000
_cell.length_b   1.000
_cell.length_c   1.000
_cell.angle_alpha   90.00
_cell.angle_beta   90.00
_cell.angle_gamma   90.00
#
_symmetry.space_group_name_H-M   'P 1'
#
loop_
_entity.id
_entity.type
_entity.pdbx_description
1 polymer ?
#
loop_
_entity_poly.entity_id
_entity_poly.type
_entity_poly.pdbx_seq_one_letter_code
_entity_poly.pdbx_strand_id
1 'polypeptide(L)' 'MASMVDRIKEYLRSPKGHEHVNRAKTMARDPRTQHRVREFMDRLRTRRTHH' A
#
# COMPACT_ATOMS: atom_id res chain seq x y z
N MET A 1 -7.75 1.70 -26.22
CA MET A 1 -7.83 2.45 -24.95
C MET A 1 -6.82 1.86 -23.99
N ALA A 2 -5.70 2.54 -23.75
CA ALA A 2 -4.75 2.09 -22.73
C ALA A 2 -5.37 2.35 -21.36
N SER A 3 -5.84 1.28 -20.71
CA SER A 3 -6.39 1.35 -19.36
C SER A 3 -5.33 1.85 -18.40
N MET A 4 -5.74 2.61 -17.38
CA MET A 4 -4.86 3.13 -16.33
C MET A 4 -3.99 2.03 -15.66
N VAL A 5 -4.50 0.80 -15.67
CA VAL A 5 -3.80 -0.42 -15.24
C VAL A 5 -2.54 -0.72 -16.06
N ASP A 6 -2.55 -0.44 -17.37
CA ASP A 6 -1.40 -0.68 -18.25
C ASP A 6 -0.25 0.29 -17.93
N ARG A 7 -0.55 1.57 -17.70
CA ARG A 7 0.43 2.55 -17.20
C ARG A 7 1.02 2.15 -15.85
N ILE A 8 0.20 1.60 -14.94
CA ILE A 8 0.68 1.10 -13.65
C ILE A 8 1.59 -0.11 -13.87
N LYS A 9 1.26 -1.04 -14.77
CA LYS A 9 2.13 -2.16 -15.13
C LYS A 9 3.45 -1.71 -15.77
N GLU A 10 3.41 -0.73 -16.67
CA GLU A 10 4.59 -0.15 -17.30
C GLU A 10 5.48 0.57 -16.30
N TYR A 11 4.86 1.29 -15.36
CA TYR A 11 5.54 1.93 -14.25
C TYR A 11 6.17 0.91 -13.28
N LEU A 12 5.45 -0.17 -12.96
CA LEU A 12 5.94 -1.26 -12.12
C LEU A 12 7.09 -2.03 -12.81
N ARG A 13 7.08 -2.14 -14.14
CA ARG A 13 8.17 -2.72 -14.95
C ARG A 13 9.40 -1.80 -15.08
N SER A 14 9.25 -0.52 -14.77
CA SER A 14 10.38 0.41 -14.77
C SER A 14 11.29 0.18 -13.56
N PRO A 15 12.60 0.47 -13.64
CA PRO A 15 13.55 0.25 -12.53
C PRO A 15 13.16 1.00 -11.25
N LYS A 16 12.51 2.17 -11.37
CA LYS A 16 11.90 2.90 -10.24
C LYS A 16 10.74 2.11 -9.59
N GLY A 17 9.92 1.44 -10.39
CA GLY A 17 8.84 0.59 -9.91
C GLY A 17 9.33 -0.62 -9.11
N HIS A 18 10.43 -1.25 -9.54
CA HIS A 18 11.06 -2.34 -8.81
C HIS A 18 11.54 -1.92 -7.41
N GLU A 19 12.12 -0.72 -7.28
CA GLU A 19 12.54 -0.19 -5.97
C GLU A 19 11.33 0.05 -5.04
N HIS A 20 10.27 0.66 -5.56
CA HIS A 20 9.05 0.88 -4.80
C HIS A 20 8.35 -0.43 -4.43
N VAL A 21 8.34 -1.43 -5.32
CA VAL A 21 7.77 -2.76 -5.04
C VAL A 21 8.60 -3.49 -4.00
N ASN A 22 9.93 -3.43 -4.06
CA ASN A 22 10.78 -4.04 -3.05
C ASN A 22 10.61 -3.36 -1.69
N ARG A 23 10.56 -2.02 -1.66
CA ARG A 23 10.29 -1.25 -0.44
C ARG A 23 8.90 -1.56 0.11
N ALA A 24 7.89 -1.67 -0.75
CA ALA A 24 6.53 -2.07 -0.37
C ALA A 24 6.48 -3.52 0.13
N LYS A 25 7.18 -4.47 -0.51
CA LYS A 25 7.29 -5.86 -0.03
C LYS A 25 7.99 -5.94 1.32
N THR A 26 9.05 -5.16 1.54
CA THR A 26 9.75 -5.09 2.82
C THR A 26 8.86 -4.50 3.91
N MET A 27 8.16 -3.40 3.62
CA MET A 27 7.17 -2.82 4.54
C MET A 27 5.99 -3.76 4.79
N ALA A 28 5.54 -4.50 3.77
CA ALA A 28 4.44 -5.46 3.90
C ALA A 28 4.85 -6.71 4.70
N ARG A 29 6.12 -7.12 4.62
CA ARG A 29 6.71 -8.19 5.42
C ARG A 29 7.00 -7.78 6.86
N ASP A 30 7.00 -6.49 7.17
CA ASP A 30 7.27 -6.01 8.52
C ASP A 30 6.01 -6.14 9.41
N PRO A 31 6.02 -7.05 10.41
CA PRO A 31 4.85 -7.27 11.26
C PRO A 31 4.55 -6.05 12.15
N ARG A 32 5.55 -5.24 12.51
CA ARG A 32 5.35 -4.03 13.33
C ARG A 32 4.55 -2.97 12.58
N THR A 33 4.79 -2.85 11.27
CA THR A 33 4.04 -1.97 10.38
C THR A 33 2.59 -2.44 10.24
N GLN A 34 2.36 -3.76 10.13
CA GLN A 34 1.01 -4.31 10.10
C GLN A 34 0.22 -4.02 11.39
N HIS A 35 0.85 -4.14 12.55
CA HIS A 35 0.22 -3.78 13.83
C HIS A 35 -0.17 -2.30 13.89
N ARG A 36 0.74 -1.39 13.51
CA ARG A 36 0.45 0.05 13.45
C ARG A 36 -0.68 0.38 12.47
N VAL A 37 -0.68 -0.25 11.29
CA VAL A 37 -1.73 -0.05 10.29
C VAL A 37 -3.07 -0.57 10.81
N ARG A 38 -3.10 -1.72 11.49
CA ARG A 38 -4.32 -2.23 12.14
C ARG A 38 -4.84 -1.27 13.19
N GLU A 39 -3.99 -0.81 14.10
CA GLU A 39 -4.42 0.16 15.13
C GLU A 39 -4.93 1.46 14.53
N PHE A 40 -4.29 1.95 13.47
CA PHE A 40 -4.72 3.16 12.79
C PHE A 40 -6.06 2.98 12.07
N MET A 41 -6.25 1.83 11.41
CA MET A 41 -7.52 1.44 10.78
C MET A 41 -8.63 1.26 11.82
N ASP A 42 -8.32 0.65 12.97
CA ASP A 42 -9.28 0.43 14.05
C ASP A 42 -9.75 1.74 14.69
N ARG A 43 -8.81 2.69 14.89
CA ARG A 43 -9.13 4.06 15.32
C ARG A 43 -9.97 4.80 14.29
N LEU A 44 -9.63 4.71 13.00
CA LEU A 44 -10.41 5.33 11.92
C LEU A 44 -11.82 4.75 11.81
N ARG A 45 -11.95 3.43 11.97
CA ARG A 45 -13.24 2.74 11.96
C ARG A 45 -14.11 3.15 13.13
N THR A 46 -13.53 3.20 14.34
CA THR A 46 -14.22 3.67 15.56
C THR A 46 -14.69 5.12 15.40
N ARG A 47 -13.86 5.99 14.81
CA ARG A 47 -14.23 7.39 14.54
C ARG A 47 -15.37 7.52 13.54
N ARG A 48 -15.51 6.57 12.62
CA ARG A 48 -16.55 6.57 11.59
C ARG A 48 -17.90 6.01 12.08
N THR A 49 -17.90 5.27 13.20
CA THR A 49 -19.11 4.72 13.82
C THR A 49 -19.75 5.68 14.83
N HIS A 50 -19.04 6.73 15.26
CA HIS A 50 -19.52 7.71 16.24
C HIS A 50 -19.95 9.04 15.60
N HIS A 51 -20.64 8.97 14.46
CA HIS A 51 -21.28 10.09 13.76
C HIS A 51 -22.60 9.61 13.15
#